data_AF-A0A967GXP4-F1
#
_entry.id   AF-A0A967GXP4-F1
#
_cell.length_a   1.000
_cell.length_b   1.000
_cell.length_c   1.000
_cell.angle_alpha   90.00
_cell.angle_beta   90.00
_cell.angle_gamma   90.00
#
_symmetry.space_group_name_H-M   'P 1'
#
loop_
_entity.id
_entity.type
_entity.pdbx_description
1 polymer ?
#
loop_
_entity_poly.entity_id
_entity_poly.type
_entity_poly.pdbx_seq_one_letter_code
_entity_poly.pdbx_strand_id
1 'polypeptide(L)'
;LVNETKQILDAMDIDVWEVIEAASTKPFGFMPFYPGPGLGGHCIPIDPFYLAWKAKEVGRPTRFIELAGAVNTEMPTFVVHKT
;
A
#
# COMPACT_ATOMS: atom_id res chain seq x y z
N LEU A 1 -0.15 -0.86 2.98
CA LEU A 1 -0.97 -0.12 3.96
C LEU A 1 -2.15 0.56 3.28
N VAL A 2 -2.03 1.76 2.68
CA VAL A 2 -3.23 2.47 2.18
C VAL A 2 -4.01 1.73 1.10
N ASN A 3 -3.33 1.02 0.20
CA ASN A 3 -3.98 0.16 -0.80
C ASN A 3 -4.76 -1.00 -0.16
N GLU A 4 -4.20 -1.65 0.86
CA GLU A 4 -4.89 -2.68 1.64
C GLU A 4 -6.08 -2.08 2.42
N THR A 5 -5.92 -0.88 2.98
CA THR A 5 -7.02 -0.15 3.63
C THR A 5 -8.14 0.17 2.64
N LYS A 6 -7.82 0.58 1.40
CA LYS A 6 -8.82 0.77 0.34
C LYS A 6 -9.61 -0.52 0.10
N GLN A 7 -8.95 -1.67 -0.05
CA GLN A 7 -9.63 -2.95 -0.28
C GLN A 7 -10.56 -3.34 0.88
N ILE A 8 -10.13 -3.15 2.12
CA ILE A 8 -10.93 -3.46 3.32
C ILE A 8 -12.15 -2.53 3.43
N LEU A 9 -11.94 -1.22 3.37
CA LEU A 9 -13.03 -0.23 3.51
C LEU A 9 -14.05 -0.37 2.40
N ASP A 10 -13.57 -0.67 1.20
CA ASP A 10 -14.41 -0.93 0.05
C ASP A 10 -15.29 -2.18 0.21
N ALA A 11 -14.78 -3.26 0.82
CA ALA A 11 -15.60 -4.42 1.19
C ALA A 11 -16.64 -4.12 2.29
N MET A 12 -16.44 -3.02 3.04
CA MET A 12 -17.36 -2.52 4.06
C MET A 12 -18.32 -1.45 3.52
N ASP A 13 -18.30 -1.15 2.23
CA ASP A 13 -19.06 -0.05 1.60
C ASP A 13 -18.73 1.34 2.20
N ILE A 14 -17.44 1.56 2.53
CA ILE A 14 -16.91 2.82 3.07
C ILE A 14 -15.94 3.44 2.07
N ASP A 15 -16.11 4.73 1.78
CA ASP A 15 -15.18 5.47 0.92
C ASP A 15 -13.89 5.84 1.67
N VAL A 16 -12.78 5.25 1.24
CA VAL A 16 -11.44 5.57 1.77
C VAL A 16 -11.05 7.03 1.55
N TRP A 17 -11.56 7.69 0.50
CA TRP A 17 -11.23 9.09 0.24
C TRP A 17 -11.84 9.99 1.30
N GLU A 18 -13.11 9.78 1.65
CA GLU A 18 -13.76 10.47 2.77
C GLU A 18 -13.07 10.18 4.11
N VAL A 19 -12.64 8.93 4.33
CA VAL A 19 -11.90 8.56 5.56
C VAL A 19 -10.56 9.30 5.65
N ILE A 20 -9.82 9.40 4.54
CA ILE A 20 -8.55 10.15 4.49
C ILE A 20 -8.80 11.63 4.68
N GLU A 21 -9.82 12.20 4.05
CA GLU A 21 -10.20 13.61 4.19
C GLU A 21 -10.56 13.92 5.65
N ALA A 22 -11.43 13.13 6.25
CA ALA A 22 -11.83 13.28 7.65
C ALA A 22 -10.61 13.14 8.60
N ALA A 23 -9.73 12.16 8.36
CA ALA A 23 -8.51 11.99 9.16
C ALA A 23 -7.52 13.15 8.99
N SER A 24 -7.50 13.78 7.81
CA SER A 24 -6.65 14.95 7.50
C SER A 24 -7.05 16.21 8.26
N THR A 25 -8.24 16.25 8.88
CA THR A 25 -8.66 17.38 9.72
C THR A 25 -7.93 17.43 11.06
N LYS A 26 -7.19 16.37 11.45
CA LYS A 26 -6.39 16.36 12.67
C LYS A 26 -5.24 17.37 12.58
N PRO A 27 -5.06 18.25 13.59
CA PRO A 27 -4.04 19.30 13.54
C PRO A 27 -2.60 18.79 13.70
N PHE A 28 -2.40 17.50 13.98
CA PHE A 28 -1.09 16.87 14.12
C PHE A 28 -1.17 15.36 13.89
N GLY A 29 -0.01 14.75 13.61
CA GLY A 29 0.14 13.30 13.64
C GLY A 29 -0.53 12.53 12.51
N PHE A 30 -0.96 13.22 11.45
CA PHE A 30 -1.51 12.60 10.25
C PHE A 30 -0.85 13.18 8.99
N MET A 31 -0.21 12.31 8.22
CA MET A 31 0.26 12.61 6.87
C MET A 31 -0.61 11.81 5.91
N PRO A 32 -1.34 12.46 4.98
CA PRO A 32 -2.21 11.76 4.07
C PRO A 32 -1.39 10.95 3.07
N PHE A 33 -1.74 9.68 2.94
CA PHE A 33 -1.27 8.79 1.89
C PHE A 33 -2.51 8.33 1.13
N TYR A 34 -2.43 8.31 -0.20
CA TYR A 34 -3.57 8.03 -1.05
C TYR A 34 -3.41 6.67 -1.74
N PRO A 35 -4.48 5.87 -1.85
CA PRO A 35 -4.43 4.61 -2.57
C PRO A 35 -4.31 4.88 -4.07
N GLY A 36 -3.77 3.90 -4.78
CA GLY A 36 -3.61 3.95 -6.23
C GLY A 36 -3.77 2.57 -6.85
N PRO A 37 -3.75 2.48 -8.19
CA PRO A 37 -3.92 1.21 -8.90
C PRO A 37 -2.73 0.24 -8.72
N GLY A 38 -1.67 0.66 -8.05
CA GLY A 38 -0.47 -0.14 -7.82
C GLY A 38 0.74 0.77 -7.65
N LEU A 39 1.94 0.19 -7.71
CA LEU A 39 3.20 0.92 -7.67
C LEU A 39 3.59 1.37 -9.09
N GLY A 40 4.08 2.60 -9.21
CA GLY A 40 4.68 3.14 -10.44
C GLY A 40 6.15 3.52 -10.25
N GLY A 41 6.77 4.01 -11.33
CA GLY A 41 8.17 4.40 -11.33
C GLY A 41 9.15 3.22 -11.26
N HIS A 42 10.45 3.51 -11.32
CA HIS A 42 11.48 2.45 -11.31
C HIS A 42 12.03 2.15 -9.90
N CYS A 43 12.09 3.14 -9.00
CA CYS A 43 12.72 2.98 -7.68
C CYS A 43 11.90 2.08 -6.77
N ILE A 44 10.61 2.38 -6.59
CA ILE A 44 9.75 1.70 -5.60
C ILE A 44 9.57 0.20 -5.89
N PRO A 45 9.48 -0.26 -7.15
CA PRO A 45 9.44 -1.69 -7.44
C PRO A 45 10.77 -2.42 -7.25
N ILE A 46 11.91 -1.71 -7.15
CA ILE A 46 13.24 -2.32 -7.13
C ILE A 46 13.91 -2.19 -5.76
N ASP A 47 14.02 -0.98 -5.23
CA ASP A 47 14.86 -0.66 -4.07
C ASP A 47 14.42 -1.42 -2.80
N PRO A 48 13.12 -1.50 -2.44
CA PRO A 48 12.69 -2.26 -1.27
C PRO A 48 12.99 -3.75 -1.43
N PHE A 49 12.80 -4.31 -2.63
CA PHE A 49 13.04 -5.73 -2.88
C PHE A 49 14.53 -6.07 -2.93
N TYR A 50 15.36 -5.13 -3.39
CA TYR A 50 16.80 -5.25 -3.26
C TYR A 50 17.22 -5.30 -1.78
N LEU A 51 16.68 -4.42 -0.93
CA LEU A 51 16.89 -4.49 0.51
C LEU A 51 16.40 -5.82 1.10
N ALA A 52 15.23 -6.30 0.69
CA ALA A 52 14.70 -7.59 1.13
C ALA A 52 15.62 -8.75 0.77
N TRP A 53 16.17 -8.73 -0.45
CA TRP A 53 17.16 -9.71 -0.91
C TRP A 53 18.44 -9.65 -0.07
N LYS A 54 19.02 -8.46 0.14
CA LYS A 54 20.21 -8.28 1.01
C LYS A 54 19.95 -8.71 2.45
N ALA A 55 18.78 -8.43 2.99
CA ALA A 55 18.43 -8.77 4.36
C ALA A 55 18.32 -10.29 4.58
N LYS A 56 17.92 -11.05 3.55
CA LYS A 56 17.93 -12.53 3.59
C LYS A 56 19.35 -13.09 3.75
N GLU A 57 20.36 -12.48 3.14
CA GLU A 57 21.76 -12.93 3.25
C GLU A 57 22.30 -12.83 4.69
N VAL A 58 21.77 -11.91 5.50
CA VAL A 58 22.12 -11.77 6.93
C VAL A 58 21.12 -12.46 7.86
N GLY A 59 20.27 -13.34 7.33
CA GLY A 59 19.29 -14.11 8.11
C GLY A 59 18.14 -13.27 8.68
N ARG A 60 17.83 -12.11 8.06
CA ARG A 60 16.77 -11.19 8.49
C ARG A 60 15.73 -10.99 7.39
N PRO A 61 14.75 -11.91 7.22
CA PRO A 61 13.71 -11.73 6.22
C PRO A 61 12.82 -10.50 6.53
N THR A 62 12.54 -9.69 5.52
CA THR A 62 11.76 -8.45 5.62
C THR A 62 10.30 -8.66 5.23
N ARG A 63 9.55 -9.37 6.08
CA ARG A 63 8.13 -9.71 5.83
C ARG A 63 7.26 -8.52 5.44
N PHE A 64 7.52 -7.34 5.99
CA PHE A 64 6.77 -6.14 5.68
C PHE A 64 6.94 -5.69 4.22
N ILE A 65 8.15 -5.79 3.68
CA ILE A 65 8.43 -5.43 2.28
C ILE A 65 7.74 -6.41 1.34
N GLU A 66 7.85 -7.71 1.64
CA GLU A 66 7.22 -8.77 0.84
C GLU A 66 5.69 -8.63 0.84
N LEU A 67 5.09 -8.39 2.01
CA LEU A 67 3.65 -8.17 2.13
C LEU A 67 3.20 -6.90 1.40
N ALA A 68 3.92 -5.79 1.57
CA ALA A 68 3.63 -4.56 0.84
C ALA A 68 3.73 -4.77 -0.67
N GLY A 69 4.69 -5.60 -1.12
CA GLY A 69 4.82 -6.04 -2.50
C GLY A 69 3.57 -6.75 -3.01
N ALA A 70 3.16 -7.82 -2.31
CA ALA A 70 2.00 -8.63 -2.68
C ALA A 70 0.72 -7.79 -2.81
N VAL A 71 0.41 -6.99 -1.79
CA VAL A 71 -0.76 -6.07 -1.80
C VAL A 71 -0.74 -5.18 -3.05
N ASN A 72 0.41 -4.58 -3.35
CA ASN A 72 0.51 -3.65 -4.47
C ASN A 72 0.46 -4.33 -5.86
N THR A 73 0.94 -5.56 -5.98
CA THR A 73 0.86 -6.35 -7.21
C THR A 73 -0.58 -6.76 -7.52
N GLU A 74 -1.43 -6.91 -6.50
CA GLU A 74 -2.85 -7.28 -6.66
C GLU A 74 -3.75 -6.08 -7.01
N MET A 75 -3.33 -4.85 -6.69
CA MET A 75 -4.13 -3.64 -6.90
C MET A 75 -4.62 -3.41 -8.34
N PRO A 76 -3.83 -3.66 -9.41
CA PRO A 76 -4.32 -3.48 -10.78
C PRO A 76 -5.53 -4.37 -11.07
N THR A 77 -5.45 -5.64 -10.66
CA THR A 77 -6.56 -6.60 -10.79
C THR A 77 -7.77 -6.15 -10.00
N PHE A 78 -7.58 -5.70 -8.76
CA PHE A 78 -8.65 -5.14 -7.94
C PHE A 78 -9.35 -3.97 -8.65
N VAL A 79 -8.59 -2.99 -9.15
CA VAL A 79 -9.15 -1.80 -9.81
C VAL A 79 -9.87 -2.14 -11.12
N VAL A 80 -9.35 -3.06 -11.94
CA VAL A 80 -10.00 -3.46 -13.20
C VAL A 80 -11.33 -4.18 -12.96
N HIS A 81 -11.47 -4.92 -11.86
CA HIS A 81 -12.72 -5.60 -11.52
C HIS A 81 -13.71 -4.71 -10.76
N LYS A 82 -13.32 -3.47 -10.42
CA LYS A 82 -14.25 -2.49 -9.87
C LYS A 82 -15.14 -1.92 -10.96
N THR A 83 -16.45 -2.09 -10.76
CA THR A 83 -17.53 -1.60 -11.64
C THR A 83 -18.18 -0.39 -11.01
#